data_AF-A0A1F8ZTA5-F1
#
_entry.id   AF-A0A1F8ZTA5-F1
#
_cell.length_a   1.000
_cell.length_b   1.000
_cell.length_c   1.000
_cell.angle_alpha   90.00
_cell.angle_beta   90.00
_cell.angle_gamma   90.00
#
_symmetry.space_group_name_H-M   'P 1'
#
loop_
_entity.id
_entity.type
_entity.pdbx_description
1 polymer ?
#
loop_
_entity_poly.entity_id
_entity_poly.type
_entity_poly.pdbx_seq_one_letter_code
_entity_poly.pdbx_strand_id
1 'polypeptide(L)'
;MVQSFKALVDFPIQLVIECANQKVVKECADFFLSKEIDLVIMSMGALVQGTFFADLVAKAEERGCHIYIPSGAVGAIDALKAAKLAGLEEVTLTTRKPPRALGKVEGVNLDELREPRTLFEGPATEAVVKFPQNVNVAATISLAGLGPDKTLVRVVADPAIDQNIHEIRARGAFGSLEIRLSNRPNPDNPKTSLLACLSVISLLRRIQGAVQIGT
;
A
#
# COMPACT_ATOMS: atom_id res chain seq x y z
N MET A 1 23.21 -3.13 19.49
CA MET A 1 21.98 -2.64 18.81
C MET A 1 22.45 -1.79 17.65
N VAL A 2 22.02 -2.08 16.41
CA VAL A 2 22.34 -1.25 15.23
C VAL A 2 21.54 0.05 15.36
N GLN A 3 22.22 1.20 15.23
CA GLN A 3 21.59 2.52 15.41
C GLN A 3 21.52 3.37 14.13
N SER A 4 22.06 2.88 13.00
CA SER A 4 22.04 3.59 11.72
C SER A 4 22.13 2.61 10.54
N PHE A 5 21.72 3.04 9.35
CA PHE A 5 21.89 2.23 8.13
C PHE A 5 23.36 1.96 7.80
N LYS A 6 24.26 2.90 8.12
CA LYS A 6 25.70 2.71 7.93
C LYS A 6 26.26 1.52 8.71
N ALA A 7 25.74 1.27 9.90
CA ALA A 7 26.14 0.12 10.71
C ALA A 7 25.66 -1.23 10.16
N LEU A 8 24.84 -1.23 9.09
CA LEU A 8 24.37 -2.45 8.41
C LEU A 8 25.25 -2.83 7.20
N VAL A 9 26.13 -1.95 6.73
CA VAL A 9 26.87 -2.14 5.47
C VAL A 9 27.89 -3.29 5.54
N ASP A 10 28.40 -3.60 6.73
CA ASP A 10 29.38 -4.66 6.91
C ASP A 10 28.74 -6.07 6.93
N PHE A 11 27.41 -6.15 6.89
CA PHE A 11 26.69 -7.41 6.81
C PHE A 11 26.44 -7.80 5.34
N PRO A 12 26.43 -9.10 5.01
CA PRO A 12 26.11 -9.59 3.65
C PRO A 12 24.60 -9.51 3.39
N ILE A 13 24.08 -8.29 3.27
CA ILE A 13 22.65 -8.02 3.07
C ILE A 13 22.35 -8.01 1.57
N GLN A 14 21.37 -8.82 1.16
CA GLN A 14 20.89 -8.85 -0.22
C GLN A 14 19.54 -8.15 -0.39
N LEU A 15 18.76 -8.05 0.68
CA LEU A 15 17.42 -7.47 0.67
C LEU A 15 17.15 -6.77 2.00
N VAL A 16 16.64 -5.54 1.94
CA VAL A 16 16.15 -4.79 3.11
C VAL A 16 14.63 -4.71 3.04
N ILE A 17 13.97 -4.79 4.20
CA ILE A 17 12.53 -4.57 4.33
C ILE A 17 12.32 -3.29 5.13
N GLU A 18 11.87 -2.23 4.47
CA GLU A 18 11.39 -1.03 5.14
C GLU A 18 10.00 -1.31 5.71
N CYS A 19 9.87 -1.27 7.03
CA CYS A 19 8.59 -1.41 7.75
C CYS A 19 8.50 -0.42 8.94
N ALA A 20 8.99 0.81 8.75
CA ALA A 20 9.06 1.83 9.77
C ALA A 20 7.94 2.87 9.61
N ASN A 21 8.09 3.82 8.69
CA ASN A 21 7.10 4.84 8.35
C ASN A 21 7.51 5.61 7.09
N GLN A 22 6.57 6.37 6.53
CA GLN A 22 6.75 7.11 5.26
C GLN A 22 7.95 8.07 5.25
N LYS A 23 8.34 8.64 6.41
CA LYS A 23 9.47 9.59 6.48
C LYS A 23 10.82 8.91 6.27
N VAL A 24 10.92 7.63 6.61
CA VAL A 24 12.15 6.84 6.52
C VAL A 24 12.36 6.28 5.11
N VAL A 25 11.29 6.14 4.31
CA VAL A 25 11.34 5.50 2.98
C VAL A 25 12.40 6.14 2.08
N LYS A 26 12.44 7.46 2.00
CA LYS A 26 13.39 8.17 1.14
C LYS A 26 14.83 7.89 1.55
N GLU A 27 15.17 8.11 2.82
CA GLU A 27 16.53 7.88 3.33
C GLU A 27 16.95 6.42 3.18
N CYS A 28 16.05 5.49 3.53
CA CYS A 28 16.27 4.05 3.42
C CYS A 28 16.54 3.65 1.97
N ALA A 29 15.67 4.07 1.05
CA ALA A 29 15.82 3.74 -0.37
C ALA A 29 17.05 4.37 -0.99
N ASP A 30 17.33 5.64 -0.65
CA ASP A 30 18.50 6.32 -1.17
C ASP A 30 19.80 5.64 -0.74
N PHE A 31 19.85 5.20 0.52
CA PHE A 31 21.00 4.51 1.09
C PHE A 31 21.19 3.12 0.50
N PHE A 32 20.18 2.24 0.57
CA PHE A 32 20.37 0.82 0.21
C PHE A 32 20.48 0.59 -1.29
N LEU A 33 19.74 1.33 -2.13
CA LEU A 33 19.92 1.23 -3.58
C LEU A 33 21.29 1.72 -4.04
N SER A 34 21.90 2.70 -3.33
CA SER A 34 23.28 3.12 -3.61
C SER A 34 24.33 2.06 -3.29
N LYS A 35 23.95 1.02 -2.55
CA LYS A 35 24.76 -0.13 -2.17
C LYS A 35 24.41 -1.38 -2.96
N GLU A 36 23.60 -1.24 -4.01
CA GLU A 36 23.17 -2.35 -4.87
C GLU A 36 22.37 -3.42 -4.09
N ILE A 37 21.61 -2.98 -3.08
CA ILE A 37 20.80 -3.84 -2.22
C ILE A 37 19.32 -3.65 -2.56
N ASP A 38 18.64 -4.77 -2.83
CA ASP A 38 17.21 -4.79 -3.11
C ASP A 38 16.39 -4.28 -1.91
N LEU A 39 15.20 -3.74 -2.19
CA LEU A 39 14.35 -3.12 -1.17
C LEU A 39 12.90 -3.56 -1.26
N VAL A 40 12.32 -3.99 -0.13
CA VAL A 40 10.87 -4.09 0.07
C VAL A 40 10.38 -2.83 0.78
N ILE A 41 9.33 -2.18 0.27
CA ILE A 41 8.75 -0.96 0.88
C ILE A 41 7.36 -1.25 1.45
N MET A 42 7.18 -1.12 2.77
CA MET A 42 5.89 -1.28 3.45
C MET A 42 5.20 0.04 3.80
N SER A 43 5.88 1.17 3.67
CA SER A 43 5.31 2.50 3.88
C SER A 43 5.03 3.21 2.54
N MET A 44 4.26 2.57 1.66
CA MET A 44 4.02 2.97 0.26
C MET A 44 3.43 4.38 0.09
N GLY A 45 2.88 4.99 1.14
CA GLY A 45 2.39 6.37 1.07
C GLY A 45 3.40 7.41 0.61
N ALA A 46 4.68 7.20 0.91
CA ALA A 46 5.73 8.07 0.41
C ALA A 46 5.81 8.06 -1.13
N LEU A 47 5.39 6.97 -1.78
CA LEU A 47 5.55 6.73 -3.22
C LEU A 47 4.49 7.43 -4.08
N VAL A 48 3.42 7.96 -3.51
CA VAL A 48 2.37 8.64 -4.29
C VAL A 48 2.50 10.16 -4.30
N GLN A 49 3.60 10.69 -3.78
CA GLN A 49 3.82 12.13 -3.67
C GLN A 49 4.92 12.58 -4.63
N GLY A 50 4.61 13.58 -5.47
CA GLY A 50 5.56 14.19 -6.38
C GLY A 50 6.23 13.21 -7.35
N THR A 51 7.50 13.46 -7.67
CA THR A 51 8.29 12.64 -8.60
C THR A 51 9.00 11.46 -7.92
N PHE A 52 8.88 11.32 -6.59
CA PHE A 52 9.74 10.44 -5.81
C PHE A 52 9.74 8.99 -6.29
N PHE A 53 8.58 8.44 -6.66
CA PHE A 53 8.52 7.07 -7.18
C PHE A 53 9.21 6.91 -8.54
N ALA A 54 9.09 7.90 -9.44
CA ALA A 54 9.77 7.86 -10.73
C ALA A 54 11.30 7.97 -10.55
N ASP A 55 11.75 8.87 -9.69
CA ASP A 55 13.18 9.04 -9.35
C ASP A 55 13.74 7.74 -8.75
N LEU A 56 12.95 7.08 -7.91
CA LEU A 56 13.29 5.83 -7.26
C LEU A 56 13.40 4.66 -8.26
N VAL A 57 12.47 4.56 -9.22
CA VAL A 57 12.52 3.57 -10.30
C VAL A 57 13.78 3.77 -11.16
N ALA A 58 14.05 5.00 -11.59
CA ALA A 58 15.24 5.31 -12.39
C ALA A 58 16.54 4.93 -11.67
N LYS A 59 16.63 5.20 -10.36
CA LYS A 59 17.77 4.81 -9.53
C LYS A 59 17.93 3.30 -9.40
N ALA A 60 16.83 2.56 -9.24
CA ALA A 60 16.88 1.09 -9.17
C ALA A 60 17.34 0.49 -10.51
N GLU A 61 16.87 1.03 -11.64
CA GLU A 61 17.31 0.62 -12.98
C GLU A 61 18.79 0.92 -13.21
N GLU A 62 19.27 2.12 -12.84
CA GLU A 62 20.70 2.50 -12.92
C GLU A 62 21.60 1.54 -12.14
N ARG A 63 21.14 1.08 -10.98
CA ARG A 63 21.91 0.25 -10.04
C ARG A 63 21.68 -1.25 -10.21
N GLY A 64 20.83 -1.67 -11.15
CA GLY A 64 20.48 -3.08 -11.33
C GLY A 64 19.79 -3.70 -10.10
N CYS A 65 19.08 -2.90 -9.31
CA CYS A 65 18.38 -3.33 -8.11
C CYS A 65 16.89 -3.56 -8.37
N HIS A 66 16.25 -4.30 -7.47
CA HIS A 66 14.81 -4.46 -7.45
C HIS A 66 14.16 -3.77 -6.25
N ILE A 67 13.02 -3.13 -6.53
CA ILE A 67 12.11 -2.61 -5.50
C ILE A 67 10.85 -3.45 -5.52
N TYR A 68 10.52 -4.03 -4.37
CA TYR A 68 9.34 -4.84 -4.19
C TYR A 68 8.29 -4.08 -3.39
N ILE A 69 7.08 -4.00 -3.96
CA ILE A 69 5.89 -3.46 -3.29
C ILE A 69 4.93 -4.63 -3.09
N PRO A 70 4.77 -5.14 -1.86
CA PRO A 70 3.84 -6.22 -1.60
C PRO A 70 2.39 -5.72 -1.70
N SER A 71 1.44 -6.64 -1.82
CA SER A 71 0.02 -6.29 -1.95
C SER A 71 -0.55 -5.62 -0.70
N GLY A 72 0.11 -5.75 0.45
CA GLY A 72 -0.32 -5.15 1.71
C GLY A 72 -1.64 -5.76 2.18
N ALA A 73 -2.58 -4.93 2.60
CA ALA A 73 -3.87 -5.37 3.13
C ALA A 73 -4.92 -5.69 2.03
N VAL A 74 -4.51 -5.84 0.78
CA VAL A 74 -5.40 -6.16 -0.34
C VAL A 74 -4.87 -7.32 -1.19
N GLY A 75 -5.71 -7.80 -2.10
CA GLY A 75 -5.41 -8.87 -3.05
C GLY A 75 -5.71 -8.47 -4.49
N ALA A 76 -5.48 -9.42 -5.41
CA ALA A 76 -5.68 -9.30 -6.86
C ALA A 76 -5.00 -8.07 -7.51
N ILE A 77 -3.85 -7.68 -6.97
CA ILE A 77 -2.97 -6.66 -7.55
C ILE A 77 -2.37 -7.16 -8.87
N ASP A 78 -2.13 -8.46 -9.00
CA ASP A 78 -1.76 -9.14 -10.25
C ASP A 78 -2.82 -8.94 -11.35
N ALA A 79 -4.10 -9.20 -11.03
CA ALA A 79 -5.21 -8.98 -11.96
C ALA A 79 -5.32 -7.50 -12.37
N LEU A 80 -5.18 -6.57 -11.43
CA LEU A 80 -5.19 -5.13 -11.73
C LEU A 80 -4.03 -4.71 -12.64
N LYS A 81 -2.82 -5.22 -12.38
CA LYS A 81 -1.64 -4.98 -13.24
C LYS A 81 -1.84 -5.55 -14.64
N ALA A 82 -2.40 -6.75 -14.76
CA ALA A 82 -2.70 -7.35 -16.05
C ALA A 82 -3.75 -6.54 -16.81
N ALA A 83 -4.83 -6.13 -16.12
CA ALA A 83 -5.87 -5.27 -16.69
C ALA A 83 -5.33 -3.93 -17.21
N LYS A 84 -4.35 -3.33 -16.53
CA LYS A 84 -3.66 -2.10 -16.96
C LYS A 84 -3.04 -2.22 -18.36
N LEU A 85 -2.55 -3.39 -18.74
CA LEU A 85 -1.94 -3.62 -20.06
C LEU A 85 -2.94 -3.44 -21.22
N ALA A 86 -4.23 -3.71 -20.99
CA ALA A 86 -5.30 -3.52 -21.96
C ALA A 86 -5.94 -2.12 -21.90
N GLY A 87 -5.53 -1.28 -20.94
CA GLY A 87 -6.15 0.00 -20.65
C GLY A 87 -7.22 -0.09 -19.56
N LEU A 88 -7.01 0.65 -18.48
CA LEU A 88 -7.99 0.88 -17.42
C LEU A 88 -8.73 2.19 -17.69
N GLU A 89 -10.02 2.22 -17.36
CA GLU A 89 -10.89 3.41 -17.45
C GLU A 89 -11.22 3.96 -16.06
N GLU A 90 -11.51 3.06 -15.10
CA GLU A 90 -11.82 3.41 -13.72
C GLU A 90 -11.11 2.47 -12.76
N VAL A 91 -10.58 3.02 -11.67
CA VAL A 91 -10.14 2.27 -10.49
C VAL A 91 -10.63 3.02 -9.25
N THR A 92 -11.44 2.34 -8.44
CA THR A 92 -11.98 2.86 -7.20
C THR A 92 -11.58 1.95 -6.03
N LEU A 93 -10.97 2.52 -5.00
CA LEU A 93 -10.78 1.90 -3.69
C LEU A 93 -11.81 2.47 -2.73
N THR A 94 -12.65 1.63 -2.13
CA THR A 94 -13.45 1.98 -0.97
C THR A 94 -12.90 1.30 0.27
N THR A 95 -12.52 2.08 1.27
CA THR A 95 -12.08 1.58 2.57
C THR A 95 -13.15 1.90 3.60
N ARG A 96 -13.75 0.86 4.19
CA ARG A 96 -14.68 0.98 5.31
C ARG A 96 -13.97 0.63 6.60
N LYS A 97 -14.17 1.44 7.63
CA LYS A 97 -13.62 1.20 8.96
C LYS A 97 -14.70 1.36 10.03
N PRO A 98 -14.63 0.56 11.10
CA PRO A 98 -15.42 0.86 12.28
C PRO A 98 -14.99 2.23 12.84
N PRO A 99 -15.92 3.05 13.39
CA PRO A 99 -15.60 4.36 13.95
C PRO A 99 -14.41 4.36 14.90
N ARG A 100 -14.30 3.34 15.76
CA ARG A 100 -13.17 3.15 16.71
C ARG A 100 -11.78 2.97 16.06
N ALA A 101 -11.72 2.58 14.79
CA ALA A 101 -10.46 2.39 14.05
C ALA A 101 -10.07 3.64 13.23
N LEU A 102 -10.86 4.70 13.33
CA LEU A 102 -10.57 6.01 12.78
C LEU A 102 -10.07 6.92 13.91
N GLY A 103 -9.14 7.82 13.57
CA GLY A 103 -8.75 8.91 14.47
C GLY A 103 -9.84 9.99 14.53
N LYS A 104 -9.54 11.12 15.16
CA LYS A 104 -10.42 12.30 15.09
C LYS A 104 -10.57 12.75 13.63
N VAL A 105 -11.81 12.97 13.21
CA VAL A 105 -12.16 13.49 11.89
C VAL A 105 -12.85 14.83 12.11
N GLU A 106 -12.35 15.88 11.47
CA GLU A 106 -12.89 17.22 11.62
C GLU A 106 -14.36 17.29 11.16
N GLY A 107 -15.22 17.94 11.96
CA GLY A 107 -16.64 18.09 11.63
C GLY A 107 -17.48 16.81 11.73
N VAL A 108 -16.94 15.71 12.29
CA VAL A 108 -17.66 14.44 12.44
C VAL A 108 -17.49 13.88 13.84
N ASN A 109 -18.61 13.72 14.56
CA ASN A 109 -18.64 12.91 15.78
C ASN A 109 -18.81 11.44 15.42
N LEU A 110 -17.73 10.67 15.53
CA LEU A 110 -17.69 9.25 15.16
C LEU A 110 -18.49 8.36 16.12
N ASP A 111 -18.66 8.77 17.38
CA ASP A 111 -19.35 7.97 18.41
C ASP A 111 -20.88 8.04 18.27
N GLU A 112 -21.39 9.08 17.62
CA GLU A 112 -22.82 9.29 17.37
C GLU A 112 -23.28 8.73 16.03
N LEU A 113 -22.36 8.17 15.25
CA LEU A 113 -22.66 7.67 13.92
C LEU A 113 -23.61 6.45 13.99
N ARG A 114 -24.74 6.53 13.28
CA ARG A 114 -25.77 5.47 13.22
C ARG A 114 -25.79 4.72 11.89
N GLU A 115 -25.32 5.36 10.83
CA GLU A 115 -25.30 4.82 9.47
C GLU A 115 -23.92 5.06 8.82
N PRO A 116 -23.54 4.27 7.81
CA PRO A 116 -22.27 4.48 7.11
C PRO A 116 -22.18 5.90 6.54
N ARG A 117 -21.05 6.57 6.77
CA ARG A 117 -20.77 7.93 6.28
C ARG A 117 -19.46 7.98 5.54
N THR A 118 -19.50 8.46 4.30
CA THR A 118 -18.30 8.81 3.53
C THR A 118 -17.65 10.03 4.17
N LEU A 119 -16.42 9.84 4.66
CA LEU A 119 -15.59 10.89 5.25
C LEU A 119 -14.72 11.59 4.21
N PHE A 120 -14.41 10.90 3.13
CA PHE A 120 -13.61 11.42 2.03
C PHE A 120 -13.92 10.67 0.74
N GLU A 121 -13.92 11.43 -0.35
CA GLU A 121 -13.95 10.93 -1.72
C GLU A 121 -13.08 11.85 -2.58
N GLY A 122 -12.12 11.27 -3.31
CA GLY A 122 -11.18 12.04 -4.13
C GLY A 122 -10.00 11.19 -4.59
N PRO A 123 -9.01 11.81 -5.26
CA PRO A 123 -7.83 11.10 -5.75
C PRO A 123 -6.99 10.54 -4.61
N ALA A 124 -6.21 9.50 -4.90
CA ALA A 124 -5.33 8.88 -3.91
C ALA A 124 -4.28 9.87 -3.37
N THR A 125 -3.78 10.80 -4.20
CA THR A 125 -2.83 11.85 -3.77
C THR A 125 -3.36 12.69 -2.61
N GLU A 126 -4.64 13.06 -2.63
CA GLU A 126 -5.30 13.77 -1.53
C GLU A 126 -5.65 12.87 -0.35
N ALA A 127 -6.11 11.65 -0.62
CA ALA A 127 -6.46 10.68 0.41
C ALA A 127 -5.28 10.42 1.34
N VAL A 128 -4.06 10.41 0.77
CA VAL A 128 -2.83 10.18 1.52
C VAL A 128 -2.52 11.24 2.55
N VAL A 129 -2.81 12.50 2.24
CA VAL A 129 -2.58 13.61 3.15
C VAL A 129 -3.64 13.60 4.27
N LYS A 130 -4.91 13.37 3.92
CA LYS A 130 -6.04 13.45 4.86
C LYS A 130 -6.17 12.21 5.76
N PHE A 131 -5.82 11.02 5.26
CA PHE A 131 -6.00 9.75 5.97
C PHE A 131 -4.72 8.91 5.98
N PRO A 132 -3.64 9.34 6.67
CA PRO A 132 -2.31 8.70 6.67
C PRO A 132 -2.30 7.21 7.05
N GLN A 133 -3.33 6.74 7.78
CA GLN A 133 -3.48 5.33 8.15
C GLN A 133 -4.07 4.43 7.05
N ASN A 134 -4.70 4.99 6.02
CA ASN A 134 -5.37 4.25 4.93
C ASN A 134 -4.55 4.25 3.62
N VAL A 135 -3.36 4.81 3.70
CA VAL A 135 -2.56 5.24 2.56
C VAL A 135 -1.91 4.12 1.80
N ASN A 136 -1.42 3.13 2.52
CA ASN A 136 -0.60 2.08 1.93
C ASN A 136 -1.40 1.31 0.87
N VAL A 137 -2.66 0.99 1.14
CA VAL A 137 -3.54 0.30 0.19
C VAL A 137 -3.85 1.18 -1.03
N ALA A 138 -4.19 2.46 -0.79
CA ALA A 138 -4.43 3.41 -1.87
C ALA A 138 -3.19 3.56 -2.77
N ALA A 139 -2.00 3.61 -2.18
CA ALA A 139 -0.75 3.69 -2.89
C ALA A 139 -0.48 2.44 -3.73
N THR A 140 -0.57 1.24 -3.16
CA THR A 140 -0.40 -0.01 -3.92
C THR A 140 -1.32 -0.08 -5.14
N ILE A 141 -2.61 0.20 -4.95
CA ILE A 141 -3.62 0.16 -6.02
C ILE A 141 -3.33 1.22 -7.08
N SER A 142 -2.97 2.43 -6.65
CA SER A 142 -2.66 3.52 -7.58
C SER A 142 -1.46 3.21 -8.46
N LEU A 143 -0.37 2.69 -7.86
CA LEU A 143 0.84 2.32 -8.58
C LEU A 143 0.59 1.14 -9.54
N ALA A 144 -0.21 0.16 -9.12
CA ALA A 144 -0.59 -0.98 -9.94
C ALA A 144 -1.61 -0.64 -11.04
N GLY A 145 -2.42 0.40 -10.84
CA GLY A 145 -3.52 0.80 -11.71
C GLY A 145 -3.28 2.12 -12.46
N LEU A 146 -4.22 3.04 -12.34
CA LEU A 146 -4.30 4.28 -13.13
C LEU A 146 -3.31 5.39 -12.73
N GLY A 147 -2.52 5.18 -11.69
CA GLY A 147 -1.75 6.24 -11.03
C GLY A 147 -2.55 6.93 -9.92
N PRO A 148 -1.87 7.70 -9.05
CA PRO A 148 -2.46 8.21 -7.81
C PRO A 148 -3.45 9.36 -8.02
N ASP A 149 -3.32 10.15 -9.10
CA ASP A 149 -4.26 11.24 -9.40
C ASP A 149 -5.57 10.76 -10.03
N LYS A 150 -5.56 9.58 -10.65
CA LYS A 150 -6.73 9.01 -11.36
C LYS A 150 -7.43 7.89 -10.59
N THR A 151 -6.81 7.36 -9.55
CA THR A 151 -7.41 6.34 -8.69
C THR A 151 -8.32 7.02 -7.67
N LEU A 152 -9.62 6.72 -7.73
CA LEU A 152 -10.61 7.26 -6.80
C LEU A 152 -10.53 6.51 -5.47
N VAL A 153 -10.44 7.24 -4.36
CA VAL A 153 -10.43 6.68 -3.01
C VAL A 153 -11.63 7.20 -2.25
N ARG A 154 -12.37 6.28 -1.65
CA ARG A 154 -13.46 6.53 -0.70
C ARG A 154 -13.07 6.01 0.68
N VAL A 155 -13.17 6.87 1.69
CA VAL A 155 -13.01 6.47 3.10
C VAL A 155 -14.37 6.58 3.78
N VAL A 156 -14.85 5.47 4.32
CA VAL A 156 -16.17 5.35 4.93
C VAL A 156 -16.03 4.94 6.39
N ALA A 157 -16.63 5.71 7.29
CA ALA A 157 -16.90 5.28 8.65
C ALA A 157 -18.19 4.48 8.66
N ASP A 158 -18.16 3.25 9.16
CA ASP A 158 -19.31 2.35 9.12
C ASP A 158 -19.52 1.71 10.50
N PRO A 159 -20.58 2.11 11.24
CA PRO A 159 -20.81 1.64 12.61
C PRO A 159 -21.30 0.18 12.67
N ALA A 160 -21.69 -0.42 11.54
CA ALA A 160 -22.22 -1.78 11.48
C ALA A 160 -21.13 -2.86 11.29
N ILE A 161 -19.89 -2.45 11.03
CA ILE A 161 -18.76 -3.38 10.85
C ILE A 161 -17.83 -3.37 12.06
N ASP A 162 -17.11 -4.47 12.25
CA ASP A 162 -16.13 -4.64 13.33
C ASP A 162 -14.68 -4.76 12.83
N GLN A 163 -14.51 -4.91 11.51
CA GLN A 163 -13.26 -5.14 10.79
C GLN A 163 -13.05 -4.11 9.68
N ASN A 164 -11.79 -3.89 9.28
CA ASN A 164 -11.51 -3.03 8.12
C ASN A 164 -11.88 -3.79 6.84
N ILE A 165 -12.63 -3.12 5.97
CA ILE A 165 -13.01 -3.67 4.67
C ILE A 165 -12.36 -2.83 3.57
N HIS A 166 -11.70 -3.48 2.63
CA HIS A 166 -11.22 -2.86 1.40
C HIS A 166 -11.96 -3.45 0.21
N GLU A 167 -12.58 -2.58 -0.58
CA GLU A 167 -13.29 -2.91 -1.80
C GLU A 167 -12.56 -2.26 -2.97
N ILE A 168 -12.13 -3.05 -3.95
CA ILE A 168 -11.50 -2.56 -5.17
C ILE A 168 -12.46 -2.82 -6.31
N ARG A 169 -12.74 -1.79 -7.08
CA ARG A 169 -13.48 -1.89 -8.34
C ARG A 169 -12.60 -1.33 -9.45
N ALA A 170 -12.43 -2.08 -10.52
CA ALA A 170 -11.75 -1.59 -11.72
C ALA A 170 -12.53 -1.97 -12.97
N ARG A 171 -12.50 -1.10 -13.98
CA ARG A 171 -13.13 -1.34 -15.29
C ARG A 171 -12.22 -0.85 -16.41
N GLY A 172 -12.32 -1.48 -17.57
CA GLY A 172 -11.59 -1.13 -18.79
C GLY A 172 -11.82 -2.16 -19.88
N ALA A 173 -10.94 -2.21 -20.88
CA ALA A 173 -11.10 -3.11 -22.03
C ALA A 173 -11.11 -4.60 -21.64
N PHE A 174 -10.50 -4.95 -20.51
CA PHE A 174 -10.50 -6.32 -19.96
C PHE A 174 -11.87 -6.75 -19.39
N GLY A 175 -12.81 -5.81 -19.21
CA GLY A 175 -14.07 -6.03 -18.51
C GLY A 175 -14.09 -5.33 -17.14
N SER A 176 -14.50 -6.06 -16.10
CA SER A 176 -14.63 -5.52 -14.74
C SER A 176 -14.01 -6.43 -13.69
N LEU A 177 -13.38 -5.83 -12.69
CA LEU A 177 -12.83 -6.48 -11.51
C LEU A 177 -13.53 -5.90 -10.27
N GLU A 178 -14.03 -6.77 -9.40
CA GLU A 178 -14.53 -6.40 -8.09
C GLU A 178 -13.94 -7.35 -7.03
N ILE A 179 -13.35 -6.77 -5.99
CA ILE A 179 -12.72 -7.52 -4.90
C ILE A 179 -13.19 -6.89 -3.60
N ARG A 180 -13.51 -7.72 -2.61
CA ARG A 180 -13.81 -7.30 -1.24
C ARG A 180 -13.02 -8.14 -0.25
N LEU A 181 -12.20 -7.49 0.57
CA LEU A 181 -11.48 -8.12 1.67
C LEU A 181 -11.95 -7.56 3.01
N SER A 182 -12.35 -8.45 3.91
CA SER A 182 -12.60 -8.13 5.33
C SER A 182 -11.40 -8.60 6.14
N ASN A 183 -10.56 -7.66 6.57
CA ASN A 183 -9.30 -7.97 7.23
C ASN A 183 -9.41 -7.90 8.74
N ARG A 184 -8.81 -8.91 9.38
CA ARG A 184 -8.57 -8.88 10.82
C ARG A 184 -7.36 -8.00 11.16
N PRO A 185 -7.41 -7.25 12.28
CA PRO A 185 -6.24 -6.55 12.79
C PRO A 185 -5.16 -7.55 13.19
N ASN A 186 -3.90 -7.13 13.12
CA ASN A 186 -2.79 -7.87 13.67
C ASN A 186 -2.90 -7.89 15.22
N PRO A 187 -2.82 -9.05 15.88
CA PRO A 187 -2.86 -9.14 17.35
C PRO A 187 -1.82 -8.27 18.07
N ASP A 188 -0.61 -8.15 17.52
CA ASP A 188 0.49 -7.41 18.14
C ASP A 188 0.46 -5.91 17.78
N ASN A 189 -0.21 -5.54 16.69
CA ASN A 189 -0.39 -4.16 16.26
C ASN A 189 -1.78 -3.96 15.63
N PRO A 190 -2.81 -3.66 16.43
CA PRO A 190 -4.18 -3.53 15.94
C PRO A 190 -4.40 -2.43 14.89
N LYS A 191 -3.45 -1.51 14.72
CA LYS A 191 -3.49 -0.46 13.69
C LYS A 191 -3.15 -0.99 12.29
N THR A 192 -2.60 -2.21 12.19
CA THR A 192 -2.17 -2.84 10.94
C THR A 192 -2.98 -4.11 10.68
N SER A 193 -3.34 -4.36 9.41
CA SER A 193 -4.00 -5.62 9.01
C SER A 193 -3.01 -6.78 9.05
N LEU A 194 -3.41 -7.95 9.59
CA LEU A 194 -2.56 -9.14 9.59
C LEU A 194 -2.10 -9.53 8.17
N LEU A 195 -2.99 -9.38 7.19
CA LEU A 195 -2.71 -9.65 5.77
C LEU A 195 -1.52 -8.83 5.23
N ALA A 196 -1.32 -7.61 5.71
CA ALA A 196 -0.18 -6.78 5.29
C ALA A 196 1.16 -7.43 5.68
N CYS A 197 1.27 -7.95 6.91
CA CYS A 197 2.45 -8.69 7.35
C CYS A 197 2.62 -9.99 6.54
N LEU A 198 1.53 -10.73 6.33
CA LEU A 198 1.56 -11.97 5.56
C LEU A 198 1.94 -11.75 4.10
N SER A 199 1.60 -10.60 3.50
CA SER A 199 1.96 -10.25 2.13
C SER A 199 3.47 -10.15 1.93
N VAL A 200 4.21 -9.64 2.92
CA VAL A 200 5.69 -9.60 2.90
C VAL A 200 6.26 -11.01 3.01
N ILE A 201 5.76 -11.81 3.95
CA ILE A 201 6.21 -13.20 4.12
C ILE A 201 5.96 -13.99 2.83
N SER A 202 4.81 -13.80 2.20
CA SER A 202 4.47 -14.41 0.91
C SER A 202 5.42 -13.95 -0.20
N LEU A 203 5.73 -12.64 -0.27
CA LEU A 203 6.71 -12.09 -1.22
C LEU A 203 8.11 -12.70 -1.01
N LEU A 204 8.59 -12.80 0.23
CA LEU A 204 9.90 -13.39 0.53
C LEU A 204 9.97 -14.86 0.13
N ARG A 205 8.92 -15.63 0.44
CA ARG A 205 8.81 -17.03 0.00
C ARG A 205 8.76 -17.15 -1.52
N ARG A 206 8.10 -16.20 -2.19
CA ARG A 206 8.05 -16.13 -3.64
C ARG A 206 9.44 -15.90 -4.23
N ILE A 207 10.20 -14.92 -3.73
CA ILE A 207 11.56 -14.62 -4.20
C ILE A 207 12.49 -15.84 -4.07
N GLN A 208 12.32 -16.65 -3.03
CA GLN A 208 13.15 -17.84 -2.76
C GLN A 208 12.59 -19.15 -3.34
N GLY A 209 11.37 -19.14 -3.85
CA GLY A 209 10.61 -20.35 -4.19
C GLY A 209 10.87 -20.87 -5.60
N ALA A 210 10.91 -22.20 -5.75
CA ALA A 210 11.02 -22.86 -7.07
C ALA A 210 9.71 -22.78 -7.88
N VAL A 211 8.57 -22.58 -7.22
CA VAL A 211 7.25 -22.46 -7.84
C VAL A 211 6.71 -21.06 -7.60
N GLN A 212 6.22 -20.44 -8.67
CA GLN A 212 5.65 -19.10 -8.68
C GLN A 212 4.16 -19.21 -8.98
N ILE A 213 3.31 -18.60 -8.14
CA ILE A 213 1.86 -18.55 -8.32
C ILE A 213 1.46 -17.07 -8.38
N GLY A 214 0.70 -16.68 -9.40
CA GLY A 214 0.41 -15.28 -9.72
C GLY A 214 1.53 -14.59 -10.52
N THR A 215 1.48 -13.25 -10.62
CA THR A 215 2.46 -12.43 -11.38
C THR A 215 3.28 -11.51 -10.49
#